data_AF-A0A920AVJ3-F1
#
_entry.id   AF-A0A920AVJ3-F1
#
_cell.length_a   1.000
_cell.length_b   1.000
_cell.length_c   1.000
_cell.angle_alpha   90.00
_cell.angle_beta   90.00
_cell.angle_gamma   90.00
#
_symmetry.space_group_name_H-M   'P 1'
#
loop_
_entity.id
_entity.type
_entity.pdbx_description
1 polymer ?
#
loop_
_entity_poly.entity_id
_entity_poly.type
_entity_poly.pdbx_seq_one_letter_code
_entity_poly.pdbx_strand_id
1 'polypeptide(L)'
;MINFIIWKLKKIYFKLFNKPTSKDTLQYRDYLHRELVEIYGDNYFQNKRILEIGPRDGEDSFRIEDFNPSEYVLIDLPDKEEINLKWLSNLKSNHKFIQTNFYT
;
A
#
# COMPACT_ATOMS: atom_id res chain seq x y z
N MET A 1 -31.32 -9.85 -6.31
CA MET A 1 -31.41 -10.86 -5.23
C MET A 1 -30.16 -11.72 -5.11
N ILE A 2 -29.65 -12.28 -6.22
CA ILE A 2 -28.42 -13.10 -6.26
C ILE A 2 -27.20 -12.36 -5.66
N ASN A 3 -26.99 -11.09 -6.00
CA ASN A 3 -25.88 -10.29 -5.46
C ASN A 3 -25.93 -10.10 -3.94
N PHE A 4 -27.13 -10.02 -3.36
CA PHE A 4 -27.31 -9.88 -1.92
C PHE A 4 -26.98 -11.19 -1.18
N ILE A 5 -27.34 -12.32 -1.78
CA ILE A 5 -27.03 -13.67 -1.27
C ILE A 5 -25.53 -13.92 -1.33
N ILE A 6 -24.88 -13.59 -2.46
CA ILE A 6 -23.42 -13.67 -2.63
C ILE A 6 -22.71 -12.80 -1.60
N TRP A 7 -23.19 -11.57 -1.36
CA TRP A 7 -22.62 -10.67 -0.37
C TRP A 7 -22.75 -11.23 1.06
N LYS A 8 -23.91 -11.79 1.42
CA LYS A 8 -24.12 -12.45 2.72
C LYS A 8 -23.19 -13.65 2.91
N LEU A 9 -23.02 -14.50 1.88
CA LEU A 9 -22.13 -15.66 1.92
C LEU A 9 -20.67 -15.25 2.07
N LYS A 10 -20.20 -14.28 1.29
CA LYS A 10 -18.85 -13.70 1.45
C LYS A 10 -18.68 -13.14 2.86
N LYS A 11 -19.65 -12.39 3.37
CA LYS A 11 -19.60 -11.79 4.73
C LYS A 11 -19.54 -12.85 5.84
N ILE A 12 -20.26 -13.96 5.71
CA ILE A 12 -20.24 -15.07 6.67
C ILE A 12 -18.89 -15.82 6.58
N TYR A 13 -18.40 -16.07 5.37
CA TYR A 13 -17.09 -16.66 5.15
C TYR A 13 -15.98 -15.81 5.77
N PHE A 14 -15.98 -14.50 5.51
CA PHE A 14 -15.04 -13.55 6.14
C PHE A 14 -15.17 -13.55 7.67
N LYS A 15 -16.39 -13.60 8.22
CA LYS A 15 -16.58 -13.60 9.69
C LYS A 15 -16.13 -14.90 10.37
N LEU A 16 -16.22 -16.03 9.68
CA LEU A 16 -15.87 -17.35 10.22
C LEU A 16 -14.40 -17.72 10.00
N PHE A 17 -13.81 -17.30 8.89
CA PHE A 17 -12.46 -17.71 8.48
C PHE A 17 -11.42 -16.59 8.48
N ASN A 18 -11.82 -15.30 8.42
CA ASN A 18 -10.89 -14.20 8.63
C ASN A 18 -10.90 -13.78 10.11
N LYS A 19 -9.91 -14.28 10.86
CA LYS A 19 -9.21 -13.40 11.82
C LYS A 19 -8.87 -12.09 11.09
N PRO A 20 -8.87 -10.92 11.74
CA PRO A 20 -8.48 -9.67 11.08
C PRO A 20 -7.20 -9.94 10.30
N THR A 21 -7.29 -9.94 8.98
CA THR A 21 -6.18 -10.31 8.08
C THR A 21 -5.08 -9.28 8.09
N SER A 22 -5.32 -8.18 8.81
CA SER A 22 -4.60 -6.94 8.78
C SER A 22 -4.34 -6.49 10.21
N LYS A 23 -3.09 -6.17 10.53
CA LYS A 23 -2.74 -5.39 11.72
C LYS A 23 -2.93 -3.88 11.49
N ASP A 24 -3.33 -3.47 10.28
CA ASP A 24 -3.36 -2.06 9.90
C ASP A 24 -4.47 -1.30 10.61
N THR A 25 -4.16 -0.03 10.80
CA THR A 25 -5.12 0.96 11.28
C THR A 25 -6.27 1.20 10.30
N LEU A 26 -6.08 0.95 8.99
CA LEU A 26 -7.05 1.20 7.93
C LEU A 26 -7.24 -0.03 7.02
N GLN A 27 -8.16 -0.92 7.42
CA GLN A 27 -8.41 -2.21 6.77
C GLN A 27 -8.71 -2.16 5.25
N TYR A 28 -9.16 -1.02 4.71
CA TYR A 28 -9.45 -0.90 3.28
C TYR A 28 -8.17 -0.88 2.42
N ARG A 29 -7.01 -0.51 2.99
CA ARG A 29 -5.74 -0.43 2.27
C ARG A 29 -5.28 -1.80 1.78
N ASP A 30 -5.42 -2.82 2.64
CA ASP A 30 -5.18 -4.21 2.25
C ASP A 30 -6.12 -4.71 1.16
N TYR A 31 -7.39 -4.28 1.20
CA TYR A 31 -8.33 -4.59 0.12
C TYR A 31 -7.87 -3.99 -1.21
N LEU A 32 -7.47 -2.71 -1.22
CA LEU A 32 -6.98 -2.03 -2.42
C LEU A 32 -5.70 -2.66 -2.96
N HIS A 33 -4.75 -3.01 -2.09
CA HIS A 33 -3.53 -3.71 -2.50
C HIS A 33 -3.84 -5.05 -3.15
N ARG A 34 -4.74 -5.84 -2.54
CA ARG A 34 -5.18 -7.11 -3.14
C ARG A 34 -5.90 -6.93 -4.47
N GLU A 35 -6.80 -5.95 -4.57
CA GLU A 35 -7.51 -5.65 -5.82
C GLU A 35 -6.53 -5.23 -6.93
N LEU A 36 -5.51 -4.44 -6.60
CA LEU A 36 -4.44 -4.06 -7.52
C LEU A 36 -3.68 -5.29 -8.04
N VAL A 37 -3.31 -6.22 -7.16
CA VAL A 37 -2.66 -7.49 -7.54
C VAL A 37 -3.60 -8.39 -8.35
N GLU A 38 -4.89 -8.48 -7.99
CA GLU A 38 -5.88 -9.27 -8.73
C GLU A 38 -6.09 -8.77 -10.18
N ILE A 39 -6.02 -7.45 -10.41
CA ILE A 39 -6.21 -6.85 -11.73
C ILE A 39 -4.98 -7.05 -12.64
N TYR A 40 -3.78 -6.85 -12.10
CA TYR A 40 -2.55 -6.79 -12.91
C TYR A 40 -1.72 -8.07 -12.86
N GLY A 41 -1.88 -8.88 -11.82
CA GLY A 41 -1.09 -10.08 -11.54
C GLY A 41 0.15 -9.79 -10.69
N ASP A 42 0.60 -10.81 -9.95
CA ASP A 42 1.64 -10.72 -8.91
C ASP A 42 2.99 -10.13 -9.39
N ASN A 43 3.35 -10.39 -10.65
CA ASN A 43 4.65 -10.00 -11.19
C ASN A 43 4.61 -8.71 -12.03
N TYR A 44 3.43 -8.08 -12.21
CA TYR A 44 3.29 -6.94 -13.10
C TYR A 44 4.15 -5.74 -12.69
N PHE A 45 4.28 -5.52 -11.38
CA PHE A 45 5.00 -4.38 -10.80
C PHE A 45 6.51 -4.64 -10.63
N GLN A 46 6.97 -5.87 -10.83
CA GLN A 46 8.39 -6.21 -10.74
C GLN A 46 9.21 -5.43 -11.76
N ASN A 47 10.36 -4.90 -11.32
CA ASN A 47 11.27 -4.09 -12.11
C ASN A 47 10.63 -2.84 -12.75
N LYS A 48 9.45 -2.40 -12.29
CA LYS A 48 8.86 -1.12 -12.71
C LYS A 48 9.46 0.03 -11.92
N ARG A 49 9.30 1.24 -12.46
CA ARG A 49 9.60 2.48 -11.76
C ARG A 49 8.31 2.94 -11.11
N ILE A 50 8.32 3.15 -9.80
CA ILE A 50 7.14 3.51 -9.02
C ILE A 50 7.39 4.85 -8.31
N LEU A 51 6.42 5.74 -8.43
CA LEU A 51 6.35 7.00 -7.71
C LEU A 51 5.17 6.92 -6.72
N GLU A 52 5.46 7.05 -5.44
CA GLU A 52 4.46 7.23 -4.40
C GLU A 52 4.42 8.70 -3.95
N ILE A 53 3.21 9.22 -3.79
CA ILE A 53 2.96 10.59 -3.35
C ILE A 53 2.18 10.54 -2.05
N GLY A 54 2.71 11.17 -1.00
CA GLY A 54 2.10 11.21 0.32
C GLY A 54 2.04 9.85 1.02
N PRO A 55 3.19 9.19 1.28
CA PRO A 55 3.26 7.86 1.90
C PRO A 55 2.74 7.80 3.35
N ARG A 56 2.53 8.96 3.99
CA ARG A 56 1.86 9.14 5.28
C ARG A 56 2.51 8.37 6.45
N ASP A 57 2.16 7.10 6.62
CA ASP A 57 2.58 6.22 7.72
C ASP A 57 3.45 5.04 7.25
N GLY A 58 3.67 4.91 5.94
CA GLY A 58 4.53 3.89 5.34
C GLY A 58 3.91 2.50 5.19
N GLU A 59 2.71 2.23 5.72
CA GLU A 59 2.12 0.87 5.64
C GLU A 59 2.00 0.40 4.17
N ASP A 60 1.53 1.28 3.27
CA ASP A 60 1.46 0.97 1.83
C ASP A 60 2.83 1.00 1.17
N SER A 61 3.77 1.80 1.68
CA SER A 61 5.12 1.85 1.15
C SER A 61 5.84 0.51 1.30
N PHE A 62 5.66 -0.17 2.44
CA PHE A 62 6.18 -1.53 2.63
C PHE A 62 5.56 -2.53 1.64
N ARG A 63 4.26 -2.43 1.37
CA ARG A 63 3.58 -3.28 0.38
C ARG A 63 4.10 -3.05 -1.03
N ILE A 64 4.32 -1.79 -1.40
CA ILE A 64 4.81 -1.41 -2.73
C ILE A 64 6.26 -1.86 -2.90
N GLU A 65 7.09 -1.73 -1.87
CA GLU A 65 8.47 -2.19 -1.88
C GLU A 65 8.60 -3.70 -2.13
N ASP A 66 7.65 -4.50 -1.64
CA ASP A 66 7.61 -5.95 -1.85
C ASP A 66 7.33 -6.36 -3.30
N PHE A 67 6.84 -5.43 -4.13
CA PHE A 67 6.78 -5.65 -5.58
C PHE A 67 8.16 -5.65 -6.26
N ASN A 68 9.24 -5.32 -5.54
CA ASN A 68 10.61 -5.26 -6.06
C ASN A 68 10.74 -4.35 -7.31
N PRO A 69 10.41 -3.05 -7.18
CA PRO A 69 10.57 -2.08 -8.26
C PRO A 69 12.05 -1.87 -8.61
N SER A 70 12.32 -1.50 -9.87
CA SER A 70 13.67 -1.11 -10.32
C SER A 70 14.08 0.29 -9.83
N GLU A 71 13.08 1.14 -9.58
CA GLU A 71 13.26 2.44 -8.93
C GLU A 71 12.00 2.72 -8.10
N TYR A 72 12.19 3.14 -6.85
CA TYR A 72 11.10 3.53 -5.98
C TYR A 72 11.34 4.94 -5.42
N VAL A 73 10.49 5.88 -5.82
CA VAL A 73 10.57 7.28 -5.38
C VAL A 73 9.37 7.59 -4.51
N LEU A 74 9.62 8.12 -3.32
CA LEU A 74 8.61 8.62 -2.40
C LEU A 74 8.73 10.14 -2.35
N ILE A 75 7.60 10.83 -2.53
CA ILE A 75 7.54 12.29 -2.44
C ILE A 75 6.51 12.68 -1.39
N ASP A 76 6.91 13.58 -0.49
CA ASP A 76 6.00 14.18 0.48
C ASP A 76 6.35 15.65 0.74
N LEU A 77 5.45 16.33 1.45
CA LEU A 77 5.64 17.70 1.86
C LEU A 77 6.75 17.80 2.93
N PRO A 78 7.52 18.90 2.95
CA PRO A 78 8.58 19.10 3.94
C PRO A 78 8.09 19.00 5.41
N ASP A 79 6.85 19.41 5.68
CA ASP A 79 6.26 19.39 7.03
C ASP A 79 5.91 17.97 7.53
N LYS A 80 6.07 16.94 6.68
CA LYS A 80 5.85 15.53 7.04
C LYS A 80 7.13 14.79 7.42
N GLU A 81 8.28 15.46 7.40
CA GLU A 81 9.59 14.85 7.65
C GLU A 81 9.62 14.02 8.93
N GLU A 82 9.21 14.60 10.05
CA GLU A 82 9.29 13.95 11.36
C GLU A 82 8.49 12.65 11.40
N ILE A 83 7.35 12.61 10.72
CA ILE A 83 6.51 11.40 10.64
C ILE A 83 7.17 10.38 9.72
N ASN A 84 7.66 10.81 8.56
CA ASN A 84 8.25 9.92 7.56
C ASN A 84 9.55 9.27 8.06
N LEU A 85 10.39 10.02 8.78
CA LEU A 85 11.64 9.50 9.34
C LEU A 85 11.43 8.37 10.36
N LYS A 86 10.24 8.24 10.96
CA LYS A 86 9.92 7.16 11.92
C LYS A 86 9.85 5.78 11.27
N TRP A 87 9.60 5.72 9.96
CA TRP A 87 9.38 4.45 9.26
C TRP A 87 10.25 4.30 8.00
N LEU A 88 10.75 5.38 7.39
CA LEU A 88 11.61 5.36 6.21
C LEU A 88 12.85 4.46 6.39
N SER A 89 13.44 4.43 7.58
CA SER A 89 14.61 3.58 7.88
C SER A 89 14.33 2.07 7.80
N ASN A 90 13.05 1.67 7.78
CA ASN A 90 12.65 0.27 7.73
C ASN A 90 12.43 -0.21 6.28
N LEU A 91 12.40 0.68 5.30
CA LEU A 91 12.37 0.32 3.89
C LEU A 91 13.74 -0.24 3.44
N LYS A 92 13.73 -1.16 2.49
CA LYS A 92 14.90 -1.58 1.70
C LYS A 92 15.57 -0.35 1.09
N SER A 93 16.88 -0.44 0.89
CA SER A 93 17.72 0.68 0.44
C SER A 93 17.54 1.11 -1.02
N ASN A 94 16.64 0.47 -1.79
CA ASN A 94 16.37 0.80 -3.19
C ASN A 94 15.36 1.94 -3.39
N HIS A 95 15.08 2.71 -2.34
CA HIS A 95 14.17 3.85 -2.40
C HIS A 95 14.90 5.21 -2.41
N LYS A 96 14.23 6.23 -2.94
CA LYS A 96 14.62 7.64 -2.86
C LYS A 96 13.49 8.45 -2.27
N PHE A 97 13.76 9.16 -1.19
CA PHE A 97 12.81 10.10 -0.59
C PHE A 97 13.11 11.54 -1.02
N ILE A 98 12.09 12.27 -1.47
CA ILE A 98 12.19 13.67 -1.89
C ILE A 98 11.15 14.48 -1.11
N GLN A 99 11.61 15.55 -0.47
CA GLN A 99 10.73 16.52 0.19
C GLN A 99 10.55 17.73 -0.70
N THR A 100 9.32 18.03 -1.10
CA THR A 100 9.04 19.21 -1.93
C THR A 100 7.58 19.63 -1.87
N ASN A 101 7.32 20.89 -2.23
CA ASN A 101 5.96 21.40 -2.43
C ASN A 101 5.56 21.19 -3.90
N PHE A 102 4.31 20.76 -4.12
CA PHE A 102 3.78 20.55 -5.48
C PHE A 102 3.29 21.82 -6.17
N TYR A 103 3.18 22.94 -5.45
CA TYR A 103 2.86 24.25 -6.02
C TYR A 103 4.17 25.00 -6.25
N THR A 104 4.53 25.15 -7.53
CA THR A 104 5.55 26.09 -8.00
C THR A 104 4.90 27.38 -8.43
#